data_AF-A0AB38VP26-F1
#
_entry.id   AF-A0AB38VP26-F1
#
_cell.length_a   1.000
_cell.length_b   1.000
_cell.length_c   1.000
_cell.angle_alpha   90.00
_cell.angle_beta   90.00
_cell.angle_gamma   90.00
#
_symmetry.space_group_name_H-M   'P 1'
#
loop_
_entity.id
_entity.type
_entity.pdbx_description
1 polymer ?
#
loop_
_entity_poly.entity_id
_entity_poly.type
_entity_poly.pdbx_seq_one_letter_code
_entity_poly.pdbx_strand_id
1 'polypeptide(L)'
;MVVTKVIQIKSSKNLKRAINYIARDDATLIKGNGNLADEDYSYEVVNGQVMKRLVSGHDLTDISDTDMIYEDFMLLKQSVDALYDNDTLSDLKNPNRVLAHHVIQSFSPNDELTPEEVNEIRLPAKLKS
;
A
#
# COMPACT_ATOMS: atom_id res chain seq x y z
N MET A 1 12.26 3.66 -20.52
CA MET A 1 12.55 2.32 -19.96
C MET A 1 11.90 2.29 -18.58
N VAL A 2 11.13 1.25 -18.24
CA VAL A 2 10.54 1.14 -16.89
C VAL A 2 11.63 0.77 -15.90
N VAL A 3 11.68 1.46 -14.78
CA VAL A 3 12.67 1.27 -13.71
C VAL A 3 11.93 0.95 -12.43
N THR A 4 12.36 -0.11 -11.76
CA THR A 4 11.78 -0.55 -10.49
C THR A 4 12.74 -0.22 -9.36
N LYS A 5 12.29 0.59 -8.41
CA LYS A 5 12.99 0.87 -7.16
C LYS A 5 12.34 0.07 -6.03
N VAL A 6 13.16 -0.51 -5.16
CA VAL A 6 12.69 -1.34 -4.03
C VAL A 6 13.21 -0.73 -2.73
N ILE A 7 12.30 -0.34 -1.86
CA ILE A 7 12.59 0.18 -0.53
C ILE A 7 12.30 -0.90 0.50
N GLN A 8 13.31 -1.27 1.29
CA GLN A 8 13.18 -2.26 2.37
C GLN A 8 12.59 -1.64 3.63
N ILE A 9 11.52 -2.23 4.16
CA ILE A 9 10.87 -1.79 5.39
C ILE A 9 11.22 -2.77 6.51
N LYS A 10 12.01 -2.31 7.47
CA LYS A 10 12.48 -3.14 8.61
C LYS A 10 11.80 -2.85 9.94
N SER A 11 11.08 -1.74 10.06
CA SER A 11 10.47 -1.32 11.32
C SER A 11 8.97 -1.11 11.17
N SER A 12 8.24 -1.42 12.24
CA SER A 12 6.78 -1.23 12.30
C SER A 12 6.37 0.22 12.01
N LYS A 13 7.12 1.21 12.54
CA LYS A 13 6.88 2.63 12.25
C LYS A 13 6.96 2.94 10.75
N ASN A 14 7.96 2.39 10.05
CA ASN A 14 8.11 2.61 8.62
C ASN A 14 7.06 1.84 7.80
N LEU A 15 6.61 0.69 8.31
CA LEU A 15 5.50 -0.05 7.70
C LEU A 15 4.20 0.75 7.77
N LYS A 16 3.84 1.25 8.95
CA LYS A 16 2.66 2.09 9.14
C LYS A 16 2.71 3.35 8.25
N ARG A 17 3.89 3.99 8.17
CA ARG A 17 4.09 5.12 7.24
C ARG A 17 3.88 4.72 5.78
N ALA A 18 4.38 3.57 5.35
CA ALA A 18 4.20 3.10 3.98
C ALA A 18 2.74 2.77 3.67
N ILE A 19 2.02 2.14 4.60
CA ILE A 19 0.58 1.85 4.48
C ILE A 19 -0.21 3.15 4.33
N ASN A 20 0.01 4.12 5.22
CA ASN A 20 -0.65 5.42 5.14
C ASN A 20 -0.37 6.14 3.82
N TYR A 21 0.84 5.99 3.31
CA TYR A 21 1.23 6.58 2.04
C TYR A 21 0.50 5.94 0.84
N ILE A 22 0.38 4.61 0.80
CA ILE A 22 -0.30 3.92 -0.32
C ILE A 22 -1.82 4.06 -0.26
N ALA A 23 -2.40 4.26 0.92
CA ALA A 23 -3.85 4.31 1.15
C ALA A 23 -4.41 5.73 1.30
N ARG A 24 -3.62 6.75 0.97
CA ARG A 24 -4.02 8.15 1.09
C ARG A 24 -5.23 8.48 0.19
N ASP A 25 -6.28 9.03 0.80
CA ASP A 25 -7.54 9.27 0.08
C ASP A 25 -7.39 10.31 -1.04
N ASP A 26 -6.59 11.36 -0.81
CA ASP A 26 -6.36 12.46 -1.76
C ASP A 26 -5.82 12.02 -3.12
N ALA A 27 -5.06 10.92 -3.16
CA ALA A 27 -4.48 10.39 -4.39
C ALA A 27 -5.08 9.07 -4.86
N THR A 28 -5.72 8.31 -3.96
CA THR A 28 -6.23 6.96 -4.29
C THR A 28 -7.73 6.87 -4.38
N LEU A 29 -8.46 7.87 -3.89
CA LEU A 29 -9.91 7.90 -3.96
C LEU A 29 -10.38 8.68 -5.20
N ILE A 30 -10.96 7.97 -6.16
CA ILE A 30 -11.46 8.56 -7.40
C ILE A 30 -12.97 8.36 -7.54
N LYS A 31 -13.64 9.22 -8.30
CA LYS A 31 -15.07 9.06 -8.57
C LYS A 31 -15.31 7.74 -9.32
N GLY A 32 -16.16 6.88 -8.76
CA GLY A 32 -16.53 5.62 -9.38
C GLY A 32 -17.37 5.86 -10.64
N ASN A 33 -17.06 5.16 -11.74
CA ASN A 33 -17.80 5.27 -12.99
C ASN A 33 -19.09 4.41 -13.02
N GLY A 34 -19.61 3.99 -11.86
CA GLY A 34 -20.81 3.17 -11.75
C GLY A 34 -20.67 1.70 -12.20
N ASN A 35 -19.57 1.33 -12.87
CA ASN A 35 -19.24 -0.07 -13.15
C ASN A 35 -18.60 -0.71 -11.91
N LEU A 36 -19.43 -1.35 -11.09
CA LEU A 36 -19.05 -2.09 -9.88
C LEU A 36 -18.36 -3.45 -10.17
N ALA A 37 -17.98 -3.71 -11.42
CA ALA A 37 -17.53 -5.03 -11.89
C ALA A 37 -16.00 -5.28 -11.71
N ASP A 38 -15.30 -4.36 -11.06
CA ASP A 38 -13.85 -4.51 -10.82
C ASP A 38 -13.67 -5.08 -9.40
N GLU A 39 -13.71 -6.42 -9.29
CA GLU A 39 -13.66 -7.16 -8.02
C GLU A 39 -12.36 -6.92 -7.23
N ASP A 40 -11.32 -6.46 -7.91
CA ASP A 40 -9.99 -6.22 -7.32
C ASP A 40 -9.91 -4.93 -6.48
N TYR A 41 -10.94 -4.07 -6.51
CA TYR A 41 -10.93 -2.76 -5.84
C TYR A 41 -12.12 -2.55 -4.91
N SER A 42 -11.90 -1.82 -3.82
CA SER A 42 -12.96 -1.43 -2.90
C SER A 42 -13.69 -0.16 -3.34
N TYR A 43 -14.97 -0.08 -2.96
CA TYR A 43 -15.85 1.06 -3.22
C TYR A 43 -16.42 1.57 -1.91
N GLU A 44 -16.48 2.88 -1.75
CA GLU A 44 -16.99 3.55 -0.56
C GLU A 44 -17.89 4.73 -0.93
N VAL A 45 -18.85 5.06 -0.07
CA VAL A 45 -19.76 6.20 -0.28
C VAL A 45 -19.27 7.37 0.56
N VAL A 46 -18.79 8.42 -0.11
CA VAL A 46 -18.33 9.65 0.54
C VAL A 46 -19.22 10.79 0.06
N ASN A 47 -19.87 11.51 0.98
CA ASN A 47 -20.77 12.62 0.68
C ASN A 47 -21.88 12.29 -0.34
N GLY A 48 -22.42 11.06 -0.29
CA GLY A 48 -23.46 10.59 -1.21
C GLY A 48 -22.98 10.26 -2.63
N GLN A 49 -21.67 10.29 -2.89
CA GLN A 49 -21.07 9.84 -4.15
C GLN A 49 -20.33 8.52 -3.95
N VAL A 50 -20.45 7.61 -4.91
CA VAL A 50 -19.68 6.35 -4.94
C VAL A 50 -18.27 6.66 -5.42
N MET A 51 -17.30 6.40 -4.55
CA MET A 51 -15.89 6.54 -4.82
C MET A 51 -15.25 5.15 -4.94
N LYS A 52 -14.28 5.02 -5.83
CA LYS A 52 -13.45 3.82 -6.02
C LYS A 52 -12.07 4.09 -5.41
N ARG A 53 -11.60 3.19 -4.56
CA ARG A 53 -10.25 3.25 -3.99
C ARG A 53 -9.28 2.50 -4.90
N LEU A 54 -8.22 3.16 -5.35
CA LEU A 54 -7.19 2.60 -6.24
C LEU A 54 -6.11 1.82 -5.48
N VAL A 55 -6.53 1.15 -4.42
CA VAL A 55 -5.69 0.27 -3.61
C VAL A 55 -6.39 -1.07 -3.59
N SER A 56 -5.69 -2.11 -4.01
CA SER A 56 -6.12 -3.48 -3.86
C SER A 56 -5.37 -4.13 -2.71
N GLY A 57 -6.08 -4.97 -1.98
CA GLY A 57 -5.55 -5.72 -0.85
C GLY A 57 -6.00 -7.16 -1.00
N HIS A 58 -5.03 -8.08 -1.04
CA HIS A 58 -5.33 -9.50 -1.00
C HIS A 58 -5.33 -9.97 0.45
N ASP A 59 -6.37 -10.69 0.85
CA ASP A 59 -6.56 -11.19 2.22
C ASP A 59 -6.46 -10.11 3.32
N LEU A 60 -6.83 -8.86 2.99
CA LEU A 60 -6.98 -7.79 3.97
C LEU A 60 -8.45 -7.60 4.30
N THR A 61 -8.74 -7.38 5.59
CA THR A 61 -10.11 -7.30 6.10
C THR A 61 -10.81 -6.02 5.67
N ASP A 62 -10.11 -4.89 5.73
CA ASP A 62 -10.61 -3.58 5.27
C ASP A 62 -9.45 -2.73 4.72
N ILE A 63 -9.56 -2.33 3.46
CA ILE A 63 -8.54 -1.52 2.76
C ILE A 63 -8.79 -0.01 2.97
N SER A 64 -9.96 0.36 3.50
CA SER A 64 -10.28 1.75 3.82
C SER A 64 -9.66 2.19 5.16
N ASP A 65 -9.40 1.26 6.07
CA ASP A 65 -8.78 1.53 7.37
C ASP A 65 -7.29 1.13 7.39
N THR A 66 -6.42 2.14 7.36
CA THR A 66 -4.96 1.94 7.40
C THR A 66 -4.44 1.27 8.66
N ASP A 67 -5.13 1.45 9.79
CA ASP A 67 -4.75 0.79 11.04
C ASP A 67 -5.10 -0.70 10.98
N MET A 68 -6.27 -1.06 10.43
CA MET A 68 -6.62 -2.48 10.20
C MET A 68 -5.65 -3.17 9.25
N ILE A 69 -5.26 -2.52 8.15
CA ILE A 69 -4.25 -3.08 7.23
C ILE A 69 -2.93 -3.38 7.97
N TYR A 70 -2.50 -2.46 8.83
CA TYR A 70 -1.28 -2.65 9.61
C TYR A 70 -1.41 -3.82 10.59
N GLU A 71 -2.52 -3.90 11.32
CA GLU A 71 -2.77 -4.98 12.27
C GLU A 71 -2.87 -6.35 11.59
N ASP A 72 -3.59 -6.46 10.47
CA ASP A 72 -3.67 -7.69 9.67
C ASP A 72 -2.29 -8.16 9.22
N PHE A 73 -1.45 -7.23 8.77
CA PHE A 73 -0.09 -7.53 8.35
C PHE A 73 0.78 -8.04 9.50
N MET A 74 0.69 -7.41 10.68
CA MET A 74 1.44 -7.82 11.86
C MET A 74 0.94 -9.15 12.42
N LEU A 75 -0.37 -9.35 12.48
CA LEU A 75 -0.98 -10.58 12.96
C LEU A 75 -0.60 -11.78 12.11
N LEU A 76 -0.56 -11.61 10.78
CA LEU A 76 -0.10 -12.64 9.86
C LEU A 76 1.37 -13.02 10.15
N LYS A 77 2.25 -12.02 10.31
CA LYS A 77 3.67 -12.26 10.64
C LYS A 77 3.83 -12.97 11.97
N GLN A 78 3.08 -12.55 13.00
CA GLN A 78 3.10 -13.18 14.32
C GLN A 78 2.60 -14.62 14.27
N SER A 79 1.54 -14.88 13.48
CA SER A 79 0.97 -16.22 13.33
C SER A 79 1.94 -17.16 12.61
N VAL A 80 2.60 -16.69 11.55
CA VAL A 80 3.67 -17.45 10.87
C VAL A 80 4.83 -17.74 11.82
N ASP A 81 5.29 -16.74 12.58
CA ASP A 81 6.35 -16.93 13.56
C ASP A 81 5.97 -17.92 14.66
N ALA A 82 4.71 -17.90 15.14
CA ALA A 82 4.22 -18.84 16.14
C ALA A 82 4.07 -20.27 15.58
N LEU A 83 3.74 -20.41 14.30
CA LEU A 83 3.58 -21.72 13.64
C LEU A 83 4.92 -22.40 13.36
N TYR A 84 5.92 -21.65 12.92
CA TYR A 84 7.22 -22.19 12.48
C TYR A 84 8.33 -22.08 13.53
N ASP A 85 8.17 -21.23 14.54
CA ASP A 85 9.12 -20.93 15.63
C ASP A 85 10.60 -20.96 15.20
N ASN A 86 10.90 -20.22 14.14
CA ASN A 86 12.23 -20.17 13.55
C ASN A 86 12.78 -18.75 13.55
N ASP A 87 13.63 -18.46 14.53
CA ASP A 87 14.26 -17.14 14.69
C ASP A 87 15.10 -16.70 13.49
N THR A 88 15.64 -17.65 12.71
CA THR A 88 16.42 -17.31 11.49
C THR A 88 15.53 -16.94 10.31
N LEU A 89 14.31 -17.47 10.25
CA LEU A 89 13.36 -17.19 9.18
C LEU A 89 12.29 -16.16 9.56
N SER A 90 12.22 -15.77 10.83
CA SER A 90 11.28 -14.78 11.33
C SER A 90 11.60 -13.39 10.80
N ASP A 91 10.59 -12.72 10.24
CA ASP A 91 10.69 -11.32 9.81
C ASP A 91 10.61 -10.36 11.01
N LEU A 92 10.14 -10.81 12.18
CA LEU A 92 10.00 -10.00 13.40
C LEU A 92 11.24 -10.06 14.30
N LYS A 93 11.92 -11.22 14.36
CA LYS A 93 13.06 -11.47 15.26
C LYS A 93 14.40 -11.32 14.56
N ASN A 94 14.51 -11.60 13.25
CA ASN A 94 15.78 -11.56 12.53
C ASN A 94 16.10 -10.16 11.97
N PRO A 95 17.21 -9.51 12.39
CA PRO A 95 17.59 -8.18 11.90
C PRO A 95 18.02 -8.14 10.42
N ASN A 96 18.37 -9.29 9.84
CA ASN A 96 18.75 -9.39 8.43
C ASN A 96 17.53 -9.46 7.50
N ARG A 97 16.33 -9.66 8.05
CA ARG A 97 15.08 -9.73 7.30
C ARG A 97 14.35 -8.39 7.33
N VAL A 98 13.29 -8.31 6.54
CA VAL A 98 12.48 -7.10 6.36
C VAL A 98 11.01 -7.49 6.54
N LEU A 99 10.21 -6.57 7.08
CA LEU A 99 8.77 -6.75 7.23
C LEU A 99 8.07 -6.73 5.86
N ALA A 100 8.45 -5.77 5.02
CA ALA A 100 7.86 -5.55 3.72
C ALA A 100 8.85 -4.90 2.74
N HIS A 101 8.50 -4.95 1.46
CA HIS A 101 9.17 -4.23 0.40
C HIS A 101 8.18 -3.26 -0.23
N HIS A 102 8.51 -1.98 -0.27
CA HIS A 102 7.74 -0.99 -1.02
C HIS A 102 8.38 -0.82 -2.40
N VAL A 103 7.63 -1.23 -3.42
CA VAL A 103 8.09 -1.24 -4.81
C VAL A 103 7.50 -0.04 -5.55
N ILE A 104 8.36 0.74 -6.20
CA ILE A 104 7.99 1.90 -7.00
C ILE A 104 8.43 1.66 -8.43
N GLN A 105 7.52 1.81 -9.39
CA GLN A 105 7.83 1.74 -10.81
C GLN A 105 7.77 3.14 -11.41
N SER A 106 8.90 3.62 -11.94
CA SER A 106 9.02 4.91 -12.63
C SER A 106 9.46 4.71 -14.08
N PHE A 107 9.23 5.72 -14.92
CA PHE A 107 9.64 5.68 -16.34
C PHE A 107 11.02 6.32 -16.60
N SER A 108 11.67 6.85 -15.56
CA SER A 108 12.97 7.53 -15.61
C SER A 108 13.95 6.94 -14.58
N PRO A 109 15.12 6.42 -15.00
CA PRO A 109 16.15 5.89 -14.09
C PRO A 109 16.83 6.96 -13.25
N ASN A 110 16.82 8.22 -13.71
CA ASN A 110 17.52 9.33 -13.07
C ASN A 110 16.60 10.16 -12.16
N ASP A 111 15.32 9.81 -12.07
CA ASP A 111 14.39 10.52 -11.19
C ASP A 111 14.69 10.14 -9.74
N GLU A 112 15.33 11.00 -8.96
CA GLU A 112 15.48 10.87 -7.50
C GLU A 112 14.18 11.19 -6.74
N LEU A 113 13.04 10.89 -7.35
CA LEU A 113 11.74 11.18 -6.79
C LEU A 113 11.44 10.22 -5.64
N THR A 114 11.03 10.80 -4.54
CA THR A 114 10.42 10.10 -3.41
C THR A 114 9.13 9.42 -3.87
N PRO A 115 8.68 8.34 -3.19
CA PRO A 115 7.36 7.76 -3.45
C PRO A 115 6.29 8.86 -3.51
N GLU A 116 6.31 9.78 -2.55
CA GLU A 116 5.43 10.94 -2.46
C GLU A 116 5.37 11.75 -3.77
N GLU A 117 6.51 12.13 -4.34
CA GLU A 117 6.59 12.87 -5.60
C GLU A 117 6.14 12.05 -6.81
N VAL A 118 6.47 10.75 -6.87
CA VAL A 118 6.02 9.86 -7.96
C VAL A 118 4.50 9.79 -8.01
N ASN A 119 3.85 9.75 -6.84
CA ASN A 119 2.41 9.64 -6.76
C ASN A 119 1.70 10.98 -7.06
N GLU A 120 2.34 12.13 -6.78
CA GLU A 120 1.84 13.42 -7.26
C GLU A 120 1.89 13.54 -8.79
N ILE A 121 2.93 13.03 -9.44
CA ILE A 121 3.06 13.06 -10.91
C ILE A 121 2.06 12.10 -11.59
N ARG A 122 1.70 11.00 -10.90
CA ARG A 122 0.76 10.01 -11.42
C ARG A 122 -0.68 10.52 -11.49
N LEU A 123 -1.04 11.60 -10.76
CA LEU A 123 -2.36 12.22 -10.90
C LEU A 123 -2.48 12.92 -12.26
N PRO A 124 -3.36 12.47 -13.17
CA PRO A 124 -3.59 13.17 -14.41
C PRO A 124 -4.18 14.56 -14.09
N ALA A 125 -3.62 15.60 -14.72
CA ALA A 125 -4.08 16.99 -14.63
C ALA A 125 -5.58 17.21 -14.96
N LYS A 126 -6.29 16.18 -15.45
CA LYS A 126 -7.73 16.18 -15.74
C LYS A 126 -8.63 16.05 -14.51
N LEU A 127 -8.10 15.85 -13.29
CA LEU A 127 -8.90 15.75 -12.06
C LEU A 127 -8.87 17.03 -11.20
N LYS A 128 -8.26 18.12 -11.68
CA LYS A 128 -8.21 19.42 -10.98
C LYS A 128 -9.35 20.40 -11.34
N SER A 129 -10.42 19.93 -12.00
CA SER A 129 -11.58 20.77 -12.36
C SER A 129 -12.78 20.53 -11.48
#